data_AF-X1CTM3-F1
#
_entry.id   AF-X1CTM3-F1
#
_cell.length_a   1.000
_cell.length_b   1.000
_cell.length_c   1.000
_cell.angle_alpha   90.00
_cell.angle_beta   90.00
_cell.angle_gamma   90.00
#
_symmetry.space_group_name_H-M   'P 1'
#
loop_
_entity.id
_entity.type
_entity.pdbx_description
1 polymer ?
#
loop_
_entity_poly.entity_id
_entity_poly.type
_entity_poly.pdbx_seq_one_letter_code
_entity_poly.pdbx_strand_id
1 'polypeptide(L)' 'KGFTLQARALNIKERLKSDKPIQHYFPTYEDLEALALKFQELGNFPLIYKNKASRDFLFAINWDENKNPVITNP' A
#
# COMPACT_ATOMS: atom_id res chain seq x y z
N LYS A 1 23.89 24.39 -16.97
CA LYS A 1 22.95 23.36 -16.45
C LYS A 1 22.05 23.91 -15.31
N GLY A 2 21.54 25.15 -15.39
CA GLY A 2 20.69 25.76 -14.33
C GLY A 2 19.22 25.98 -14.73
N PHE A 3 18.94 26.13 -16.02
CA PHE A 3 17.59 26.38 -16.56
C PHE A 3 16.59 25.26 -16.23
N THR A 4 17.04 24.01 -16.18
CA THR A 4 16.17 22.85 -15.92
C THR A 4 15.69 22.80 -14.47
N LEU A 5 16.50 23.27 -13.52
CA LEU A 5 16.14 23.27 -12.09
C LEU A 5 15.12 24.38 -11.80
N GLN A 6 15.32 25.55 -12.40
CA GLN A 6 14.43 26.70 -12.27
C GLN A 6 13.06 26.42 -12.89
N ALA A 7 13.02 25.78 -14.07
CA ALA A 7 11.77 25.36 -14.70
C ALA A 7 10.99 24.34 -13.85
N ARG A 8 11.68 23.38 -13.22
CA ARG A 8 11.05 22.43 -12.29
C ARG A 8 10.50 23.11 -11.03
N ALA A 9 11.23 24.08 -10.47
CA ALA A 9 10.75 24.86 -9.33
C ALA A 9 9.52 25.72 -9.68
N LEU A 10 9.47 26.27 -10.89
CA LEU A 10 8.32 27.03 -11.39
C LEU A 10 7.07 26.13 -11.49
N ASN A 11 7.22 24.94 -12.08
CA ASN A 11 6.12 23.97 -12.21
C ASN A 11 5.59 23.50 -10.84
N ILE A 12 6.46 23.36 -9.83
CA ILE A 12 6.03 23.03 -8.46
C ILE A 12 5.26 24.21 -7.86
N LYS A 13 5.75 25.44 -8.02
CA LYS A 13 5.07 26.66 -7.55
C LYS A 13 3.69 26.83 -8.19
N GLU A 14 3.54 26.51 -9.47
CA GLU A 14 2.24 26.52 -10.16
C GLU A 14 1.30 25.42 -9.65
N ARG A 15 1.81 24.20 -9.43
CA ARG A 15 1.03 23.11 -8.83
C ARG A 15 0.52 23.44 -7.42
N LEU A 16 1.33 24.13 -6.61
CA LEU A 16 0.94 24.57 -5.26
C LEU A 16 -0.07 25.72 -5.27
N LYS A 17 -0.22 26.44 -6.40
CA LYS A 17 -1.22 27.51 -6.59
C LYS A 17 -2.53 27.02 -7.21
N SER A 18 -2.67 25.72 -7.46
CA SER A 18 -3.88 25.15 -8.03
C SER A 18 -5.06 25.25 -7.04
N ASP A 19 -6.20 25.78 -7.49
CA ASP A 19 -7.46 25.82 -6.73
C ASP A 19 -8.10 24.43 -6.52
N LYS A 20 -7.53 23.39 -7.14
CA LYS A 20 -7.96 22.01 -6.94
C LYS A 20 -7.68 21.58 -5.50
N PRO A 21 -8.65 20.97 -4.81
CA PRO A 21 -8.43 20.48 -3.46
C PRO A 21 -7.29 19.45 -3.45
N ILE A 22 -6.51 19.45 -2.37
CA ILE A 22 -5.49 18.43 -2.12
C ILE A 22 -6.23 17.09 -2.01
N GLN A 23 -5.94 16.18 -2.96
CA GLN A 23 -6.49 14.83 -2.94
C GLN A 23 -5.50 13.90 -2.26
N HIS A 24 -5.98 13.17 -1.25
CA HIS A 24 -5.22 12.12 -0.59
C HIS A 24 -5.52 10.79 -1.29
N TYR A 25 -4.54 10.27 -2.03
CA TYR A 25 -4.69 9.04 -2.81
C TYR A 25 -4.28 7.77 -2.05
N PHE A 26 -3.78 7.91 -0.82
CA PHE A 26 -3.30 6.74 -0.08
C PHE A 26 -4.51 5.99 0.50
N PRO A 27 -4.65 4.68 0.25
CA PRO A 27 -5.81 3.91 0.67
C PRO A 27 -5.87 3.79 2.19
N THR A 28 -7.10 3.73 2.71
CA THR A 28 -7.34 3.43 4.12
C THR A 28 -7.03 1.96 4.43
N TYR A 29 -6.92 1.61 5.71
CA TYR A 29 -6.76 0.22 6.09
C TYR A 29 -7.96 -0.61 5.61
N GLU A 30 -9.15 -0.04 5.73
CA GLU A 30 -10.41 -0.66 5.34
C GLU A 30 -10.48 -0.91 3.82
N ASP A 31 -9.96 0.01 3.00
CA ASP A 31 -9.83 -0.20 1.55
C ASP A 31 -8.92 -1.40 1.23
N LEU A 32 -7.78 -1.48 1.93
CA LEU A 32 -6.81 -2.56 1.75
C LEU A 32 -7.35 -3.90 2.26
N GLU A 33 -8.10 -3.90 3.36
CA GLU A 33 -8.74 -5.09 3.90
C GLU A 33 -9.82 -5.61 2.95
N ALA A 34 -10.65 -4.74 2.38
CA ALA A 34 -11.65 -5.12 1.39
C ALA A 34 -10.99 -5.74 0.14
N LEU A 35 -9.87 -5.18 -0.32
CA LEU A 35 -9.09 -5.74 -1.41
C LEU A 35 -8.51 -7.12 -1.04
N ALA A 36 -7.95 -7.25 0.16
CA ALA A 36 -7.37 -8.50 0.64
C ALA A 36 -8.40 -9.63 0.74
N LEU A 37 -9.61 -9.33 1.22
CA LEU A 37 -10.71 -10.30 1.28
C LEU A 37 -11.17 -10.75 -0.10
N LYS A 38 -11.30 -9.83 -1.05
CA LYS A 38 -11.59 -10.18 -2.45
C LYS A 38 -10.48 -11.03 -3.07
N PHE A 39 -9.23 -10.73 -2.76
CA PHE A 39 -8.10 -11.52 -3.24
C PHE A 39 -8.13 -12.96 -2.69
N GLN A 40 -8.44 -13.13 -1.40
CA GLN A 40 -8.65 -14.45 -0.80
C GLN A 40 -9.80 -15.21 -1.48
N GLU A 41 -10.94 -14.55 -1.72
CA GLU A 41 -12.11 -15.14 -2.38
C GLU A 41 -11.80 -15.61 -3.80
N LEU A 42 -11.11 -14.80 -4.59
CA LEU A 42 -10.80 -15.11 -6.00
C LEU A 42 -9.61 -16.06 -6.16
N GLY A 43 -8.60 -15.94 -5.29
CA GLY A 43 -7.34 -16.66 -5.41
C GLY A 43 -7.30 -17.98 -4.64
N ASN A 44 -8.29 -18.26 -3.78
CA ASN A 44 -8.29 -19.39 -2.85
C ASN A 44 -7.01 -19.45 -1.98
N PHE A 45 -6.41 -18.30 -1.70
CA PHE A 45 -5.24 -18.16 -0.83
C PHE A 45 -5.69 -17.64 0.52
N PRO A 46 -5.52 -18.42 1.61
CA PRO A 46 -5.97 -17.99 2.93
C PRO A 46 -5.16 -16.80 3.41
N LEU A 47 -5.86 -15.81 3.96
CA LEU A 47 -5.28 -14.66 4.63
C LEU A 47 -4.94 -15.04 6.08
N ILE A 48 -3.65 -15.19 6.37
CA ILE A 48 -3.15 -15.76 7.62
C ILE A 48 -2.72 -14.71 8.65
N TYR A 49 -2.51 -13.46 8.23
CA TYR A 49 -2.17 -12.37 9.14
C TYR A 49 -2.59 -11.00 8.61
N LYS A 50 -2.96 -10.11 9.54
CA LYS A 50 -3.30 -8.71 9.30
C LYS A 50 -2.61 -7.82 10.34
N ASN A 51 -2.01 -6.72 9.92
CA ASN A 51 -1.49 -5.68 10.81
C ASN A 51 -2.11 -4.33 10.47
N LYS A 52 -2.84 -3.74 11.43
CA LYS A 52 -3.52 -2.46 11.22
C LYS A 52 -2.58 -1.25 11.18
N ALA A 53 -1.52 -1.27 11.98
CA ALA A 53 -0.59 -0.15 12.09
C ALA A 53 0.28 -0.02 10.82
N SER A 54 0.82 -1.13 10.33
CA SER A 54 1.62 -1.16 9.09
C SER A 54 0.78 -1.34 7.82
N ARG A 55 -0.48 -1.76 7.95
CA ARG A 55 -1.41 -2.08 6.84
C ARG A 55 -0.96 -3.28 6.01
N ASP A 56 -0.33 -4.25 6.69
CA ASP A 56 0.17 -5.47 6.07
C ASP A 56 -0.87 -6.58 6.09
N PHE A 57 -0.92 -7.35 5.00
CA PHE A 57 -1.77 -8.52 4.82
C PHE A 57 -0.90 -9.66 4.29
N LEU A 58 -0.89 -10.79 4.99
CA LEU A 58 -0.07 -11.96 4.63
C LEU A 58 -0.97 -13.10 4.15
N PHE A 59 -0.73 -13.55 2.93
CA PHE A 59 -1.42 -14.70 2.35
C PHE A 59 -0.51 -15.91 2.35
N ALA A 60 -1.09 -17.08 2.57
CA ALA A 60 -0.38 -18.34 2.48
C ALA A 60 -0.57 -18.94 1.08
N ILE A 61 0.53 -19.16 0.35
CA ILE A 61 0.53 -19.78 -0.97
C ILE A 61 1.36 -21.06 -0.87
N ASN A 62 0.73 -22.22 -1.08
CA ASN A 62 1.40 -23.52 -0.96
C ASN A 62 2.16 -23.67 0.37
N TRP A 63 1.54 -23.20 1.45
CA TRP A 63 2.11 -23.19 2.80
C TRP A 63 1.46 -24.29 3.64
N ASP A 64 2.27 -24.99 4.44
CA ASP A 64 1.77 -26.00 5.37
C ASP A 64 1.01 -25.32 6.52
N GLU A 65 -0.28 -25.66 6.67
CA GLU A 65 -1.16 -25.13 7.70
C GLU A 65 -0.64 -25.34 9.13
N ASN A 66 0.19 -26.36 9.34
CA ASN A 66 0.78 -26.67 10.65
C ASN A 66 2.07 -25.89 10.93
N LYS A 67 2.59 -25.15 9.95
CA LYS A 67 3.85 -24.44 10.07
C LYS A 67 3.61 -22.97 10.40
N ASN A 68 4.15 -22.53 11.54
CA ASN A 68 4.07 -21.13 11.93
C ASN A 68 4.88 -20.25 10.95
N PRO A 69 4.26 -19.25 10.28
CA PRO A 69 4.95 -18.33 9.37
C PRO A 69 5.80 -17.28 10.09
N VAL A 70 5.69 -17.14 11.41
CA VAL A 70 6.48 -16.21 12.21
C VAL A 70 7.94 -16.69 12.26
N ILE A 71 8.84 -15.89 11.69
CA ILE A 71 10.28 -16.10 11.80
C ILE A 71 10.69 -15.78 13.24
N THR A 72 11.01 -16.81 14.03
CA THR A 72 11.35 -16.66 15.45
C THR A 72 12.82 -16.30 15.70
N ASN A 73 13.71 -16.53 14.72
CA ASN A 73 15.12 -16.15 14.79
C ASN A 73 15.56 -15.41 13.52
N PRO A 74 16.12 -14.19 13.64
CA PRO A 74 16.66 -13.42 12.52
C PRO A 74 17.98 -13.98 11.97
#